data_AF-A0A954FCS6-F1
#
_entry.id   AF-A0A954FCS6-F1
#
_cell.length_a   1.000
_cell.length_b   1.000
_cell.length_c   1.000
_cell.angle_alpha   90.00
_cell.angle_beta   90.00
_cell.angle_gamma   90.00
#
_symmetry.space_group_name_H-M   'P 1'
#
loop_
_entity.id
_entity.type
_entity.pdbx_description
1 polymer ?
#
loop_
_entity_poly.entity_id
_entity_poly.type
_entity_poly.pdbx_seq_one_letter_code
_entity_poly.pdbx_strand_id
1 'polypeptide(L)'
;ESSSWRFDGKNWIEDKKLLSGLPAGEESLFILKAGIDQGFRLRDLNHDGQCELIVSNPGQQAVFKWSVEDSRWQQLPWSLPEEAFLVDAKGRDAGLRFVDINEDGFEDALFSNESRYSLHLFKSLEKGWKQVFDKQRNAAGEVPAISRNGTNNFFWCLVPLEASLGSK
;
A
#
# COMPACT_ATOMS: atom_id res chain seq x y z
N GLU A 1 5.39 -0.40 24.65
CA GLU A 1 6.54 0.48 24.38
C GLU A 1 6.77 0.52 22.88
N SER A 2 7.18 1.68 22.34
CA SER A 2 7.47 1.83 20.91
C SER A 2 8.97 2.05 20.72
N SER A 3 9.56 1.33 19.78
CA SER A 3 10.98 1.43 19.41
C SER A 3 11.10 1.51 17.89
N SER A 4 12.11 2.22 17.41
CA SER A 4 12.31 2.43 15.98
C SER A 4 13.79 2.46 15.65
N TRP A 5 14.20 1.64 14.68
CA TRP A 5 15.61 1.38 14.38
C TRP A 5 15.90 1.69 12.91
N ARG A 6 17.11 2.19 12.63
CA ARG A 6 17.63 2.41 11.28
C ARG A 6 18.92 1.62 11.08
N PHE A 7 19.13 1.07 9.89
CA PHE A 7 20.40 0.46 9.52
C PHE A 7 21.35 1.54 8.97
N ASP A 8 22.56 1.65 9.53
CA ASP A 8 23.57 2.66 9.13
C ASP A 8 24.53 2.16 8.03
N GLY A 9 24.25 0.98 7.46
CA GLY A 9 25.15 0.27 6.54
C GLY A 9 25.97 -0.84 7.21
N LYS A 10 26.01 -0.89 8.55
CA LYS A 10 26.74 -1.91 9.30
C LYS A 10 25.97 -2.48 10.50
N ASN A 11 25.27 -1.64 11.24
CA ASN A 11 24.53 -2.00 12.45
C ASN A 11 23.11 -1.44 12.42
N TRP A 12 22.22 -2.09 13.17
CA TRP A 12 20.94 -1.50 13.54
C TRP A 12 21.14 -0.58 14.74
N ILE A 13 20.75 0.69 14.58
CA ILE A 13 20.84 1.71 15.62
C ILE A 13 19.43 2.17 15.96
N GLU A 14 19.12 2.24 17.26
CA GLU A 14 17.87 2.84 17.72
C GLU A 14 17.85 4.33 17.36
N ASP A 15 16.82 4.76 16.64
CA ASP A 15 16.58 6.14 16.26
C ASP A 15 15.15 6.52 16.60
N LYS A 16 14.97 7.17 17.77
CA LYS A 16 13.67 7.63 18.26
C LYS A 16 13.03 8.69 17.37
N LYS A 17 13.80 9.37 16.50
CA LYS A 17 13.24 10.36 15.57
C LYS A 17 12.32 9.70 14.55
N LEU A 18 12.50 8.42 14.26
CA LEU A 18 11.61 7.65 13.39
C LEU A 18 10.18 7.50 13.94
N LEU A 19 9.90 7.92 15.18
CA LEU A 19 8.54 8.05 15.71
C LEU A 19 7.97 9.46 15.57
N SER A 20 8.81 10.44 15.23
CA SER A 20 8.42 11.85 15.12
C SER A 20 7.41 12.06 13.99
N GLY A 21 6.35 12.80 14.28
CA GLY A 21 5.29 13.11 13.32
C GLY A 21 4.25 12.01 13.10
N LEU A 22 4.41 10.83 13.71
CA LEU A 22 3.36 9.81 13.72
C LEU A 22 2.26 10.15 14.74
N PRO A 23 1.01 9.74 14.50
CA PRO A 23 -0.07 9.84 15.47
C PRO A 23 0.25 9.16 16.80
N ALA A 24 -0.26 9.71 17.90
CA ALA A 24 -0.05 9.21 19.26
C ALA A 24 -1.37 9.18 20.06
N GLY A 25 -1.38 8.48 21.20
CA GLY A 25 -2.57 8.31 22.01
C GLY A 25 -3.60 7.40 21.34
N GLU A 26 -4.86 7.83 21.27
CA GLU A 26 -5.96 7.04 20.69
C GLU A 26 -5.79 6.79 19.18
N GLU A 27 -5.06 7.68 18.48
CA GLU A 27 -4.81 7.58 17.04
C GLU A 27 -3.53 6.80 16.69
N SER A 28 -2.84 6.26 17.71
CA SER A 28 -1.56 5.55 17.52
C SER A 28 -1.66 4.48 16.45
N LEU A 29 -0.63 4.40 15.61
CA LEU A 29 -0.51 3.35 14.60
C LEU A 29 0.02 2.08 15.25
N PHE A 30 -0.58 0.95 14.91
CA PHE A 30 -0.16 -0.36 15.38
C PHE A 30 0.19 -1.24 14.18
N ILE A 31 1.22 -2.08 14.30
CA ILE A 31 1.46 -3.15 13.33
C ILE A 31 0.50 -4.31 13.62
N LEU A 32 0.41 -4.69 14.89
CA LEU A 32 -0.49 -5.70 15.43
C LEU A 32 -1.24 -5.13 16.63
N LYS A 33 -2.54 -5.38 16.72
CA LYS A 33 -3.37 -5.06 17.90
C LYS A 33 -4.08 -6.32 18.35
N ALA A 34 -3.76 -6.81 19.55
CA ALA A 34 -4.28 -8.09 20.08
C ALA A 34 -4.10 -9.28 19.10
N GLY A 35 -2.97 -9.32 18.39
CA GLY A 35 -2.66 -10.37 17.41
C GLY A 35 -3.28 -10.16 16.02
N ILE A 36 -4.00 -9.05 15.80
CA ILE A 36 -4.66 -8.72 14.54
C ILE A 36 -3.79 -7.74 13.75
N ASP A 37 -3.44 -8.07 12.51
CA ASP A 37 -2.78 -7.14 11.57
C ASP A 37 -3.64 -5.92 11.33
N GLN A 38 -3.06 -4.73 11.48
CA GLN A 38 -3.74 -3.46 11.28
C GLN A 38 -3.42 -2.84 9.91
N GLY A 39 -2.75 -3.58 9.02
CA GLY A 39 -2.47 -3.14 7.66
C GLY A 39 -1.30 -2.16 7.57
N PHE A 40 -0.37 -2.19 8.52
CA PHE A 40 0.85 -1.39 8.49
C PHE A 40 1.86 -1.99 7.50
N ARG A 41 2.37 -1.21 6.55
CA ARG A 41 3.41 -1.61 5.60
C ARG A 41 4.39 -0.45 5.39
N LEU A 42 5.66 -0.79 5.13
CA LEU A 42 6.65 0.14 4.61
C LEU A 42 6.88 -0.19 3.13
N ARG A 43 6.82 0.81 2.26
CA ARG A 43 7.01 0.65 0.83
C ARG A 43 7.57 1.90 0.18
N ASP A 44 8.61 1.77 -0.64
CA ASP A 44 9.19 2.87 -1.41
C ASP A 44 8.36 3.11 -2.67
N LEU A 45 7.34 3.98 -2.58
CA LEU A 45 6.37 4.20 -3.66
C LEU A 45 6.94 5.05 -4.79
N ASN A 46 7.90 5.93 -4.49
CA ASN A 46 8.50 6.86 -5.45
C ASN A 46 9.93 6.50 -5.86
N HIS A 47 10.45 5.36 -5.38
CA HIS A 47 11.77 4.83 -5.70
C HIS A 47 12.91 5.79 -5.32
N ASP A 48 12.74 6.55 -4.24
CA ASP A 48 13.76 7.47 -3.74
C ASP A 48 14.74 6.83 -2.73
N GLY A 49 14.52 5.54 -2.41
CA GLY A 49 15.29 4.78 -1.44
C GLY A 49 14.78 4.90 -0.01
N GLN A 50 13.71 5.66 0.23
CA GLN A 50 13.04 5.76 1.52
C GLN A 50 11.61 5.25 1.40
N CYS A 51 11.24 4.32 2.26
CA CYS A 51 9.88 3.82 2.27
C CYS A 51 8.90 4.85 2.83
N GLU A 52 7.77 5.02 2.16
CA GLU A 52 6.55 5.52 2.77
C GLU A 52 5.97 4.51 3.76
N LEU A 53 5.27 5.02 4.77
CA LEU A 53 4.51 4.25 5.72
C LEU A 53 3.05 4.27 5.30
N ILE A 54 2.48 3.08 5.13
CA ILE A 54 1.09 2.88 4.73
C ILE A 54 0.37 2.15 5.86
N VAL A 55 -0.79 2.66 6.27
CA VAL A 55 -1.76 1.93 7.10
C VAL A 55 -3.06 1.84 6.31
N SER A 56 -3.64 0.65 6.19
CA SER A 56 -4.89 0.46 5.45
C SER A 56 -5.71 -0.72 5.96
N ASN A 57 -6.74 -0.38 6.73
CA ASN A 57 -7.76 -1.28 7.24
C ASN A 57 -9.12 -0.53 7.28
N PRO A 58 -10.25 -1.20 7.55
CA PRO A 58 -11.57 -0.56 7.52
C PRO A 58 -11.78 0.60 8.51
N GLY A 59 -10.97 0.67 9.56
CA GLY A 59 -11.04 1.74 10.58
C GLY A 59 -10.01 2.86 10.37
N GLN A 60 -8.98 2.66 9.58
CA GLN A 60 -7.90 3.62 9.39
C GLN A 60 -7.19 3.44 8.05
N GLN A 61 -7.04 4.53 7.30
CA GLN A 61 -6.25 4.58 6.08
C GLN A 61 -5.40 5.85 6.05
N ALA A 62 -4.07 5.71 5.94
CA ALA A 62 -3.17 6.84 5.84
C ALA A 62 -1.86 6.44 5.14
N VAL A 63 -1.25 7.41 4.47
CA VAL A 63 0.12 7.29 3.93
C VAL A 63 0.96 8.43 4.49
N PHE A 64 2.18 8.11 4.93
CA PHE A 64 3.13 9.08 5.44
C PHE A 64 4.44 8.95 4.66
N LYS A 65 5.05 10.10 4.34
CA LYS A 65 6.42 10.16 3.84
C LYS A 65 7.37 10.61 4.95
N TRP A 66 8.62 10.17 4.89
CA TRP A 66 9.66 10.68 5.78
C TRP A 66 10.23 12.00 5.23
N SER A 67 10.13 13.10 5.99
CA SER A 67 10.84 14.34 5.68
C SER A 67 12.25 14.28 6.26
N VAL A 68 13.26 14.24 5.40
CA VAL A 68 14.68 14.30 5.82
C VAL A 68 14.99 15.64 6.46
N GLU A 69 14.51 16.73 5.85
CA GLU A 69 14.71 18.12 6.32
C GLU A 69 14.19 18.30 7.76
N ASP A 70 12.95 17.87 8.00
CA ASP A 70 12.30 18.04 9.30
C ASP A 70 12.58 16.88 10.28
N SER A 71 13.23 15.82 9.81
CA SER A 71 13.44 14.56 10.54
C SER A 71 12.16 14.03 11.20
N ARG A 72 11.07 13.97 10.43
CA ARG A 72 9.76 13.47 10.90
C ARG A 72 8.92 12.91 9.76
N TRP A 73 7.97 12.05 10.11
CA TRP A 73 6.90 11.65 9.23
C TRP A 73 5.95 12.82 8.97
N GLN A 74 5.48 12.90 7.73
CA GLN A 74 4.45 13.82 7.27
C GLN A 74 3.35 13.01 6.59
N GLN A 75 2.12 13.16 7.07
CA GLN A 75 0.97 12.55 6.42
C GLN A 75 0.74 13.21 5.06
N LEU A 76 0.52 12.40 4.04
CA LEU A 76 0.17 12.87 2.70
C LEU A 76 -1.32 13.24 2.64
N PRO A 77 -1.73 14.17 1.78
CA PRO A 77 -3.12 14.64 1.68
C PRO A 77 -4.05 13.62 0.99
N TRP A 78 -3.53 12.44 0.64
CA TRP A 78 -4.23 11.33 0.05
C TRP A 78 -3.79 10.02 0.72
N SER A 79 -4.56 8.97 0.50
CA SER A 79 -4.26 7.62 0.98
C SER A 79 -4.38 6.62 -0.16
N LEU A 80 -4.37 5.32 0.16
CA LEU A 80 -4.77 4.29 -0.78
C LEU A 80 -6.20 4.54 -1.31
N PRO A 81 -6.58 3.95 -2.45
CA PRO A 81 -7.93 4.09 -2.95
C PRO A 81 -9.00 3.68 -1.92
N GLU A 82 -10.15 4.34 -1.99
CA GLU A 82 -11.25 4.09 -1.07
C GLU A 82 -11.67 2.62 -1.11
N GLU A 83 -11.94 2.06 0.07
CA GLU A 83 -12.27 0.66 0.30
C GLU A 83 -11.23 -0.37 -0.20
N ALA A 84 -10.07 0.06 -0.73
CA ALA A 84 -9.01 -0.82 -1.20
C ALA A 84 -8.05 -1.10 -0.04
N PHE A 85 -8.50 -1.93 0.90
CA PHE A 85 -7.76 -2.20 2.12
C PHE A 85 -6.64 -3.22 1.93
N LEU A 86 -5.59 -3.10 2.73
CA LEU A 86 -4.55 -4.14 2.82
C LEU A 86 -5.08 -5.34 3.60
N VAL A 87 -5.78 -5.07 4.69
CA VAL A 87 -6.38 -6.09 5.54
C VAL A 87 -7.85 -5.80 5.85
N ASP A 88 -8.63 -6.84 6.11
CA ASP A 88 -10.01 -6.73 6.55
C ASP A 88 -10.10 -6.43 8.07
N ALA A 89 -11.32 -6.32 8.60
CA ALA A 89 -11.55 -6.02 10.02
C ALA A 89 -11.01 -7.10 10.98
N LYS A 90 -10.64 -8.28 10.47
CA LYS A 90 -10.05 -9.39 11.23
C LYS A 90 -8.54 -9.50 10.97
N GLY A 91 -7.93 -8.53 10.29
CA GLY A 91 -6.51 -8.52 9.95
C GLY A 91 -6.12 -9.54 8.88
N ARG A 92 -7.08 -10.01 8.08
CA ARG A 92 -6.84 -10.97 6.98
C ARG A 92 -6.64 -10.22 5.67
N ASP A 93 -6.05 -10.84 4.66
CA ASP A 93 -5.82 -10.21 3.35
C ASP A 93 -7.13 -9.70 2.73
N ALA A 94 -7.22 -8.39 2.48
CA ALA A 94 -8.42 -7.78 1.87
C ALA A 94 -8.40 -7.79 0.34
N GLY A 95 -7.28 -8.17 -0.29
CA GLY A 95 -7.19 -8.33 -1.75
C GLY A 95 -6.48 -7.20 -2.50
N LEU A 96 -5.78 -6.29 -1.80
CA LEU A 96 -4.92 -5.29 -2.44
C LEU A 96 -3.55 -5.87 -2.81
N ARG A 97 -3.09 -5.60 -4.03
CA ARG A 97 -1.74 -5.84 -4.52
C ARG A 97 -1.15 -4.55 -5.07
N PHE A 98 0.15 -4.43 -4.94
CA PHE A 98 0.92 -3.42 -5.62
C PHE A 98 1.73 -4.10 -6.70
N VAL A 99 1.59 -3.62 -7.93
CA VAL A 99 2.19 -4.21 -9.13
C VAL A 99 2.28 -3.13 -10.19
N ASP A 100 3.43 -2.98 -10.83
CA ASP A 100 3.60 -2.08 -11.99
C ASP A 100 2.85 -2.67 -13.20
N ILE A 101 1.62 -2.22 -13.44
CA ILE A 101 0.75 -2.77 -14.49
C ILE A 101 0.94 -2.03 -15.81
N ASN A 102 1.32 -0.75 -15.75
CA ASN A 102 1.55 0.08 -16.93
C ASN A 102 3.02 0.20 -17.34
N GLU A 103 3.93 -0.52 -16.69
CA GLU A 103 5.37 -0.56 -16.96
C GLU A 103 6.04 0.81 -16.87
N ASP A 104 5.57 1.67 -15.95
CA ASP A 104 6.17 2.99 -15.76
C ASP A 104 7.28 3.01 -14.69
N GLY A 105 7.56 1.85 -14.10
CA GLY A 105 8.58 1.66 -13.07
C GLY A 105 8.08 1.91 -11.65
N PHE A 106 6.80 2.27 -11.47
CA PHE A 106 6.17 2.46 -10.17
C PHE A 106 5.04 1.47 -9.96
N GLU A 107 4.83 1.03 -8.73
CA GLU A 107 3.82 0.01 -8.46
C GLU A 107 2.40 0.60 -8.35
N ASP A 108 1.49 0.07 -9.16
CA ASP A 108 0.07 0.44 -9.17
C ASP A 108 -0.74 -0.35 -8.13
N ALA A 109 -1.87 0.20 -7.69
CA ALA A 109 -2.78 -0.45 -6.76
C ALA A 109 -3.86 -1.25 -7.51
N LEU A 110 -3.77 -2.57 -7.44
CA LEU A 110 -4.78 -3.51 -7.93
C LEU A 110 -5.53 -4.13 -6.75
N PHE A 111 -6.82 -3.85 -6.64
CA PHE A 111 -7.69 -4.45 -5.63
C PHE A 111 -8.63 -5.48 -6.27
N SER A 112 -8.79 -6.64 -5.63
CA SER A 112 -9.81 -7.60 -6.05
C SER A 112 -10.19 -8.59 -4.95
N ASN A 113 -11.46 -8.60 -4.56
CA ASN A 113 -12.03 -9.56 -3.62
C ASN A 113 -13.33 -10.19 -4.18
N GLU A 114 -14.09 -10.86 -3.32
CA GLU A 114 -15.38 -11.47 -3.70
C GLU A 114 -16.45 -10.48 -4.16
N SER A 115 -16.39 -9.21 -3.76
CA SER A 115 -17.44 -8.21 -4.03
C SER A 115 -17.09 -7.23 -5.15
N ARG A 116 -15.82 -6.83 -5.28
CA ARG A 116 -15.41 -5.82 -6.26
C ARG A 116 -13.96 -5.97 -6.70
N TYR A 117 -13.60 -5.18 -7.71
CA TYR A 117 -12.23 -5.05 -8.19
C TYR A 117 -11.98 -3.65 -8.75
N SER A 118 -10.78 -3.12 -8.53
CA SER A 118 -10.39 -1.79 -8.98
C SER A 118 -8.91 -1.75 -9.34
N LEU A 119 -8.56 -0.82 -10.24
CA LEU A 119 -7.18 -0.54 -10.64
C LEU A 119 -6.95 0.96 -10.55
N HIS A 120 -5.87 1.34 -9.86
CA HIS A 120 -5.48 2.72 -9.69
C HIS A 120 -3.99 2.86 -9.96
N LEU A 121 -3.64 3.70 -10.93
CA LEU A 121 -2.25 3.91 -11.31
C LEU A 121 -1.59 4.88 -10.33
N PHE A 122 -0.38 4.57 -9.86
CA PHE A 122 0.39 5.55 -9.12
C PHE A 122 0.77 6.72 -10.04
N LYS A 123 0.78 7.95 -9.52
CA LYS A 123 1.15 9.13 -10.34
C LYS A 123 2.37 9.85 -9.79
N SER A 124 2.38 10.14 -8.50
CA SER A 124 3.52 10.67 -7.75
C SER A 124 3.10 10.89 -6.29
N LEU A 125 4.04 11.26 -5.41
CA LEU A 125 3.68 11.58 -4.04
C LEU A 125 2.81 12.84 -3.89
N GLU A 126 2.82 13.74 -4.87
CA GLU A 126 2.02 14.97 -4.86
C GLU A 126 0.58 14.70 -5.32
N LYS A 127 0.39 13.73 -6.21
CA LYS A 127 -0.90 13.46 -6.88
C LYS A 127 -1.62 12.22 -6.36
N GLY A 128 -0.89 11.28 -5.75
CA GLY A 128 -1.43 10.00 -5.31
C GLY A 128 -1.82 9.09 -6.47
N TRP A 129 -2.99 8.47 -6.36
CA TRP A 129 -3.47 7.45 -7.28
C TRP A 129 -4.48 8.00 -8.29
N LYS A 130 -4.40 7.54 -9.54
CA LYS A 130 -5.41 7.79 -10.57
C LYS A 130 -6.23 6.53 -10.82
N GLN A 131 -7.52 6.56 -10.53
CA GLN A 131 -8.43 5.47 -10.84
C GLN A 131 -8.52 5.21 -12.36
N VAL A 132 -8.40 3.95 -12.75
CA VAL A 132 -8.67 3.45 -14.11
C VAL A 132 -10.07 2.85 -14.18
N PHE A 133 -10.40 1.98 -13.23
CA PHE A 133 -11.74 1.43 -13.05
C PHE A 133 -11.98 1.04 -11.58
N ASP A 134 -13.25 1.00 -11.19
CA ASP A 134 -13.73 0.40 -9.94
C ASP A 134 -15.10 -0.23 -10.24
N LYS A 135 -15.25 -1.53 -10.01
CA LYS A 135 -16.39 -2.31 -10.49
C LYS A 135 -16.82 -3.34 -9.44
N GLN A 136 -18.13 -3.45 -9.25
CA GLN A 136 -18.75 -4.56 -8.52
C GLN A 136 -18.64 -5.85 -9.34
N ARG A 137 -18.45 -6.98 -8.65
CA ARG A 137 -18.38 -8.31 -9.23
C ARG A 137 -19.78 -8.84 -9.52
N ASN A 138 -20.08 -9.11 -10.78
CA ASN A 138 -21.39 -9.56 -11.24
C ASN A 138 -21.38 -10.65 -12.32
N ALA A 139 -20.25 -11.01 -12.95
CA ALA A 139 -20.17 -12.08 -13.96
C ALA A 139 -18.75 -12.60 -14.26
N ALA A 140 -18.63 -13.48 -15.27
CA ALA A 140 -17.37 -14.04 -15.78
C ALA A 140 -16.60 -13.04 -16.67
N GLY A 141 -15.26 -13.08 -16.64
CA GLY A 141 -14.38 -12.19 -17.42
C GLY A 141 -13.77 -11.01 -16.65
N GLU A 142 -13.92 -11.00 -15.32
CA GLU A 142 -13.43 -9.96 -14.43
C GLU A 142 -12.01 -10.28 -13.91
N VAL A 143 -11.35 -9.29 -13.28
CA VAL A 143 -10.14 -9.56 -12.49
C VAL A 143 -10.48 -10.63 -11.45
N PRO A 144 -9.78 -11.79 -11.44
CA PRO A 144 -10.06 -12.86 -10.48
C PRO A 144 -9.95 -12.33 -9.06
N ALA A 145 -10.86 -12.76 -8.17
CA ALA A 145 -10.79 -12.41 -6.76
C ALA A 145 -9.47 -12.91 -6.16
N ILE A 146 -8.58 -11.96 -5.85
CA ILE A 146 -7.23 -12.22 -5.31
C ILE A 146 -7.33 -12.63 -3.85
N SER A 147 -8.26 -12.04 -3.12
CA SER A 147 -8.71 -12.54 -1.82
C SER A 147 -10.15 -13.06 -1.92
N ARG A 148 -10.44 -14.15 -1.19
CA ARG A 148 -11.82 -14.61 -0.95
C ARG A 148 -11.98 -14.92 0.51
N ASN A 149 -12.92 -14.22 1.18
CA ASN A 149 -13.16 -14.38 2.61
C ASN A 149 -11.86 -14.30 3.44
N GLY A 150 -10.98 -13.34 3.11
CA GLY A 150 -9.72 -13.11 3.81
C GLY A 150 -8.59 -14.09 3.48
N THR A 151 -8.77 -15.00 2.53
CA THR A 151 -7.72 -15.94 2.12
C THR A 151 -7.06 -15.46 0.84
N ASN A 152 -5.73 -15.35 0.84
CA ASN A 152 -4.93 -15.07 -0.35
C ASN A 152 -5.02 -16.27 -1.31
N ASN A 153 -5.58 -16.07 -2.50
CA ASN A 153 -5.79 -17.13 -3.49
C ASN A 153 -4.71 -17.19 -4.57
N PHE A 154 -3.52 -16.65 -4.30
CA PHE A 154 -2.38 -16.61 -5.22
C PHE A 154 -2.74 -16.06 -6.61
N PHE A 155 -2.59 -14.75 -6.76
CA PHE A 155 -2.67 -14.10 -8.06
C PHE A 155 -1.27 -13.71 -8.53
N TRP A 156 -0.96 -14.06 -9.77
CA TRP A 156 0.25 -13.63 -10.46
C TRP A 156 -0.17 -12.82 -11.69
N CYS A 157 0.37 -11.62 -11.82
CA CYS A 157 0.30 -10.86 -13.06
C CYS A 157 1.59 -11.12 -13.82
N LEU A 158 1.49 -11.71 -15.02
CA LEU A 158 2.56 -11.64 -16.00
C LEU A 158 2.30 -10.36 -16.79
N VAL A 159 3.11 -9.34 -16.58
CA VAL A 159 3.21 -8.23 -17.52
C VAL A 159 4.16 -8.72 -18.61
N PRO A 160 3.69 -8.96 -19.84
CA PRO A 160 4.55 -9.49 -20.89
C PRO A 160 5.64 -8.46 -21.21
N LEU A 161 6.90 -8.83 -20.97
CA LEU A 161 8.03 -8.14 -21.59
C LEU A 161 7.85 -8.27 -23.11
N GLU A 162 7.68 -7.13 -23.78
CA GLU A 162 7.37 -6.90 -25.21
C GLU A 162 5.86 -6.80 -25.55
N ALA A 163 5.39 -5.67 -26.08
CA ALA A 163 5.87 -5.12 -27.35
C ALA A 163 6.05 -3.61 -27.35
N SER A 164 7.31 -3.17 -27.40
CA SER A 164 7.65 -1.91 -28.06
C SER A 164 7.60 -2.11 -29.58
N LEU A 165 6.89 -1.21 -30.25
CA LEU A 165 7.07 -0.79 -31.65
C LEU A 165 6.69 -1.76 -32.77
N GLY A 166 5.56 -1.44 -33.41
CA GLY A 166 5.25 -1.85 -34.77
C GLY A 166 4.14 -0.99 -35.34
N SER A 167 4.50 0.17 -35.89
CA SER A 167 3.63 0.97 -36.74
C SER A 167 3.15 0.17 -37.96
N LYS A 168 1.84 0.21 -38.23
CA LYS A 168 1.24 0.55 -39.53
C LYS A 168 -0.26 0.75 -39.39
#